data_AF-A0A2V9FEW9-F1
#
_entry.id   AF-A0A2V9FEW9-F1
#
_cell.length_a   1.000
_cell.length_b   1.000
_cell.length_c   1.000
_cell.angle_alpha   90.00
_cell.angle_beta   90.00
_cell.angle_gamma   90.00
#
_symmetry.space_group_name_H-M   'P 1'
#
loop_
_entity.id
_entity.type
_entity.pdbx_description
1 polymer ?
#
loop_
_entity_poly.entity_id
_entity_poly.type
_entity_poly.pdbx_seq_one_letter_code
_entity_poly.pdbx_strand_id
1 'polypeptide(L)'
;MEIRDFFLDQYDTVCWIVNNLFVKDLSDDQLRHQPKEGLNSIAWYMWHTARWQDFANTLIEPGRKQVLDREWLARMNLSRRDVVTGMTREECTDFNRTVSVRCLP
;
A
#
# COMPACT_ATOMS: atom_id res chain seq x y z
N MET A 1 -11.03 27.73 -7.88
CA MET A 1 -10.39 26.41 -7.74
C MET A 1 -11.02 25.51 -8.78
N GLU A 2 -10.23 24.97 -9.70
CA GLU A 2 -10.73 24.03 -10.71
C GLU A 2 -11.05 22.67 -10.07
N ILE A 3 -11.98 21.91 -10.65
CA ILE A 3 -12.41 20.61 -10.11
C ILE A 3 -11.23 19.65 -9.95
N ARG A 4 -10.31 19.63 -10.92
CA ARG A 4 -9.09 18.82 -10.86
C ARG A 4 -8.25 19.17 -9.64
N ASP A 5 -8.05 20.47 -9.39
CA ASP A 5 -7.20 20.95 -8.32
C ASP A 5 -7.81 20.58 -6.96
N PHE A 6 -9.15 20.66 -6.83
CA PHE A 6 -9.85 20.16 -5.64
C PHE A 6 -9.57 18.68 -5.36
N PHE A 7 -9.63 17.80 -6.37
CA PHE A 7 -9.36 16.38 -6.18
C PHE A 7 -7.90 16.10 -5.77
N LEU A 8 -6.95 16.86 -6.35
CA LEU A 8 -5.54 16.76 -5.98
C LEU A 8 -5.31 17.23 -4.54
N ASP A 9 -5.91 18.35 -4.14
CA ASP A 9 -5.82 18.86 -2.76
C ASP A 9 -6.41 17.88 -1.74
N GLN A 10 -7.52 17.23 -2.07
CA GLN A 10 -8.10 16.19 -1.20
C GLN A 10 -7.20 14.95 -1.12
N TYR A 11 -6.62 14.51 -2.24
CA TYR A 11 -5.68 13.39 -2.25
C TYR A 11 -4.44 13.69 -1.39
N ASP A 12 -3.84 14.87 -1.57
CA ASP A 12 -2.67 15.30 -0.80
C ASP A 12 -2.99 15.42 0.69
N THR A 13 -4.20 15.87 1.04
CA THR A 13 -4.66 15.90 2.43
C THR A 13 -4.72 14.50 3.03
N VAL A 14 -5.23 13.51 2.30
CA VAL A 14 -5.28 12.12 2.77
C VAL A 14 -3.87 11.55 2.93
N CYS A 15 -2.99 11.74 1.95
CA CYS A 15 -1.59 11.33 2.03
C CYS A 15 -0.88 11.99 3.22
N TRP A 16 -1.13 13.28 3.45
CA TRP A 16 -0.57 14.00 4.59
C TRP A 16 -1.05 13.42 5.92
N ILE A 17 -2.34 13.13 6.08
CA ILE A 17 -2.92 12.52 7.28
C ILE A 17 -2.25 11.16 7.55
N VAL A 18 -2.21 10.28 6.55
CA VAL A 18 -1.60 8.95 6.70
C VAL A 18 -0.14 9.09 7.11
N ASN A 19 0.63 9.89 6.36
CA ASN A 19 2.07 10.02 6.56
C ASN A 19 2.46 10.72 7.87
N ASN A 20 1.69 11.72 8.31
CA ASN A 20 2.07 12.57 9.44
C ASN A 20 1.34 12.25 10.74
N LEU A 21 0.10 11.76 10.67
CA LEU A 21 -0.70 11.47 11.86
C LEU A 21 -0.72 9.99 12.22
N PHE A 22 -0.67 9.09 11.24
CA PHE A 22 -0.80 7.65 11.51
C PHE A 22 0.53 6.91 11.56
N VAL A 23 1.48 7.20 10.66
CA VAL A 23 2.67 6.35 10.50
C VAL A 23 3.99 6.99 10.91
N LYS A 24 4.04 8.32 11.03
CA LYS A 24 5.29 9.09 11.22
C LYS A 24 6.20 8.58 12.33
N ASP A 25 5.61 8.25 13.48
CA ASP A 25 6.35 7.88 14.70
C ASP A 25 6.32 6.37 14.97
N LEU A 26 5.83 5.58 14.00
CA LEU A 26 5.81 4.12 14.12
C LEU A 26 7.13 3.51 13.66
N SER A 27 7.65 2.57 14.43
CA SER A 27 8.78 1.75 14.01
C SER A 27 8.36 0.76 12.91
N ASP A 28 9.34 0.25 12.15
CA ASP A 28 9.10 -0.80 11.17
C ASP A 28 8.39 -2.03 11.80
N ASP A 29 8.69 -2.35 13.06
CA ASP A 29 8.06 -3.46 13.78
C ASP A 29 6.61 -3.16 14.16
N GLN A 30 6.28 -1.91 14.50
CA GLN A 30 4.90 -1.48 14.73
C GLN A 30 4.11 -1.46 13.42
N LEU A 31 4.74 -1.06 12.31
CA LEU A 31 4.12 -1.07 10.99
C LEU A 31 3.82 -2.50 10.50
N ARG A 32 4.71 -3.45 10.81
CA ARG A 32 4.51 -4.89 10.57
C ARG A 32 3.66 -5.59 11.61
N HIS A 33 3.33 -4.93 12.72
CA HIS A 33 2.64 -5.59 13.82
C HIS A 33 1.28 -6.10 13.38
N GLN A 34 1.04 -7.37 13.69
CA GLN A 34 -0.20 -8.06 13.44
C GLN A 34 -0.96 -8.19 14.78
N PRO A 35 -2.09 -7.48 14.97
CA PRO A 35 -2.81 -7.47 16.26
C PRO A 35 -3.28 -8.86 16.71
N LYS A 36 -3.56 -9.75 15.75
CA LYS A 36 -3.85 -11.17 15.96
C LYS A 36 -3.42 -11.95 14.73
N GLU A 37 -2.95 -13.18 14.94
CA GLU A 37 -2.55 -14.09 13.87
C GLU A 37 -3.54 -14.13 12.70
N GLY A 38 -3.00 -13.98 11.49
CA GLY A 38 -3.74 -13.90 10.24
C GLY A 38 -4.43 -12.57 9.92
N LEU A 39 -4.29 -11.53 10.76
CA LEU A 39 -4.80 -10.18 10.44
C LEU A 39 -3.78 -9.35 9.66
N ASN A 40 -4.27 -8.34 8.95
CA ASN A 40 -3.45 -7.40 8.20
C ASN A 40 -2.76 -6.42 9.16
N SER A 41 -1.50 -6.11 8.86
CA SER A 41 -0.76 -5.04 9.53
C SER A 41 -1.01 -3.67 8.87
N ILE A 42 -0.50 -2.60 9.47
CA ILE A 42 -0.53 -1.26 8.86
C ILE A 42 0.24 -1.25 7.54
N ALA A 43 1.41 -1.91 7.49
CA ALA A 43 2.20 -2.10 6.29
C ALA A 43 1.40 -2.78 5.17
N TRP A 44 0.54 -3.75 5.52
CA TRP A 44 -0.35 -4.39 4.56
C TRP A 44 -1.38 -3.41 4.00
N TYR A 45 -2.01 -2.58 4.84
CA TYR A 45 -3.00 -1.61 4.37
C TYR A 45 -2.39 -0.51 3.49
N MET A 46 -1.18 -0.04 3.81
CA MET A 46 -0.46 0.91 2.95
C MET A 46 -0.18 0.31 1.58
N TRP A 47 0.37 -0.91 1.54
CA TRP A 47 0.61 -1.62 0.29
C TRP A 47 -0.69 -1.86 -0.49
N HIS A 48 -1.73 -2.37 0.16
CA HIS A 48 -3.00 -2.76 -0.48
C HIS A 48 -3.76 -1.57 -1.06
N THR A 49 -3.80 -0.44 -0.36
CA THR A 49 -4.47 0.77 -0.85
C THR A 49 -3.77 1.36 -2.07
N ALA A 50 -2.43 1.45 -2.04
CA ALA A 50 -1.64 1.87 -3.20
C ALA A 50 -1.78 0.90 -4.38
N ARG A 51 -1.85 -0.40 -4.10
CA ARG A 51 -2.06 -1.44 -5.10
C ARG A 51 -3.45 -1.33 -5.75
N TRP A 52 -4.50 -1.00 -4.99
CA TRP A 52 -5.80 -0.70 -5.57
C TRP A 52 -5.78 0.56 -6.45
N GLN A 53 -5.13 1.63 -6.00
CA GLN A 53 -5.06 2.88 -6.76
C GLN A 53 -4.32 2.68 -8.09
N ASP A 54 -3.18 1.99 -8.08
CA ASP A 54 -2.42 1.72 -9.29
C ASP A 54 -3.16 0.78 -10.26
N PHE A 55 -3.92 -0.20 -9.76
CA PHE A 55 -4.86 -0.95 -10.60
C PHE A 55 -5.96 -0.05 -11.21
N ALA A 56 -6.65 0.72 -10.38
CA ALA A 56 -7.79 1.55 -10.79
C ALA A 56 -7.40 2.58 -11.86
N ASN A 57 -6.20 3.15 -11.78
CA ASN A 57 -5.69 4.08 -12.78
C ASN A 57 -5.58 3.45 -14.18
N THR A 58 -5.35 2.14 -14.29
CA THR A 58 -5.35 1.44 -15.59
C THR A 58 -6.75 1.25 -16.18
N LEU A 59 -7.80 1.32 -15.35
CA LEU A 59 -9.19 1.29 -15.79
C LEU A 59 -9.67 2.67 -16.27
N ILE A 60 -9.13 3.74 -15.69
CA ILE A 60 -9.49 5.13 -16.02
C ILE A 60 -8.76 5.59 -17.29
N GLU A 61 -7.48 5.23 -17.43
CA GLU A 61 -6.61 5.69 -18.53
C GLU A 61 -6.16 4.49 -19.40
N PRO A 62 -6.82 4.25 -20.55
CA PRO A 62 -6.46 3.15 -21.44
C PRO A 62 -5.00 3.22 -21.88
N GLY A 63 -4.29 2.11 -21.79
CA GLY A 63 -2.87 2.00 -22.16
C GLY A 63 -1.89 2.40 -21.06
N ARG A 64 -2.38 2.92 -19.91
CA ARG A 64 -1.54 3.13 -18.73
C ARG A 64 -1.05 1.78 -18.19
N LYS A 65 0.25 1.67 -17.96
CA LYS A 65 0.86 0.52 -17.29
C LYS A 65 0.78 0.72 -15.77
N GLN A 66 0.58 -0.38 -15.06
CA GLN A 66 0.72 -0.40 -13.60
C GLN A 66 2.15 -0.02 -13.22
N VAL A 67 2.28 0.83 -12.19
CA VAL A 67 3.55 1.20 -11.56
C VAL A 67 4.18 -0.01 -10.87
N LEU A 68 3.37 -0.93 -10.32
CA LEU A 68 3.88 -2.15 -9.71
C LEU A 68 4.48 -3.10 -10.77
N ASP A 69 5.80 -2.99 -10.93
CA ASP A 69 6.64 -3.81 -11.78
C ASP A 69 7.60 -4.69 -10.97
N ARG A 70 8.53 -5.37 -11.65
CA ARG A 70 9.48 -6.28 -11.01
C ARG A 70 10.46 -5.57 -10.09
N GLU A 71 10.83 -4.32 -10.39
CA GLU A 71 11.77 -3.55 -9.58
C GLU A 71 11.10 -3.13 -8.27
N TRP A 72 9.85 -2.68 -8.33
CA TRP A 72 9.06 -2.38 -7.14
C TRP A 72 8.81 -3.60 -6.26
N LEU A 73 8.49 -4.75 -6.86
CA LEU A 73 8.35 -6.02 -6.14
C LEU A 73 9.64 -6.40 -5.40
N ALA A 74 10.79 -6.29 -6.06
CA ALA A 74 12.09 -6.54 -5.44
C ALA A 74 12.38 -5.57 -4.28
N ARG A 75 12.09 -4.28 -4.45
CA ARG A 75 12.29 -3.26 -3.39
C ARG A 75 11.43 -3.52 -2.14
N MET A 76 10.19 -3.95 -2.34
CA MET A 76 9.25 -4.24 -1.24
C MET A 76 9.42 -5.65 -0.65
N ASN A 77 10.28 -6.49 -1.24
CA ASN A 77 10.42 -7.92 -0.91
C ASN A 77 9.08 -8.68 -1.03
N LEU A 78 8.38 -8.47 -2.15
CA LEU A 78 7.10 -9.11 -2.45
C LEU A 78 7.18 -9.91 -3.76
N SER A 79 6.49 -11.04 -3.81
CA SER A 79 6.37 -11.87 -5.03
C SER A 79 5.01 -11.74 -5.72
N ARG A 80 4.04 -11.08 -5.07
CA ARG A 80 2.65 -10.98 -5.51
C ARG A 80 2.36 -9.67 -6.23
N ARG A 81 1.61 -9.74 -7.33
CA ARG A 81 1.25 -8.60 -8.21
C ARG A 81 -0.27 -8.35 -8.32
N ASP A 82 -1.06 -9.24 -7.75
CA ASP A 82 -2.51 -9.06 -7.64
C ASP A 82 -2.86 -7.92 -6.67
N VAL A 83 -4.13 -7.53 -6.63
CA VAL A 83 -4.64 -6.55 -5.66
C VAL A 83 -4.93 -7.18 -4.29
N VAL A 84 -4.90 -8.51 -4.21
CA VAL A 84 -5.18 -9.33 -3.02
C VAL A 84 -6.53 -8.99 -2.40
N THR A 85 -7.58 -9.69 -2.84
CA THR A 85 -8.90 -9.68 -2.20
C THR A 85 -9.15 -10.92 -1.32
N GLY A 86 -8.13 -11.74 -1.04
CA GLY A 86 -8.30 -13.00 -0.31
C GLY A 86 -7.02 -13.72 0.11
N MET A 87 -6.05 -13.01 0.71
CA MET A 87 -4.91 -13.69 1.35
C MET A 87 -5.40 -14.64 2.45
N THR A 88 -4.81 -15.84 2.54
CA THR A 88 -5.03 -16.71 3.70
C THR A 88 -4.39 -16.12 4.96
N ARG A 89 -4.72 -16.67 6.13
CA ARG A 89 -4.11 -16.24 7.40
C ARG A 89 -2.59 -16.40 7.37
N GLU A 90 -2.11 -17.50 6.81
CA GLU A 90 -0.69 -17.81 6.65
C GLU A 90 -0.02 -16.78 5.74
N GLU A 91 -0.65 -16.46 4.60
CA GLU A 91 -0.11 -15.48 3.66
C GLU A 91 -0.06 -14.06 4.25
N CYS A 92 -1.05 -13.69 5.09
CA CYS A 92 -1.03 -12.43 5.84
C CYS A 92 0.12 -12.39 6.83
N THR A 93 0.32 -13.48 7.59
CA THR A 93 1.41 -13.60 8.56
C THR A 93 2.78 -13.53 7.87
N ASP A 94 2.94 -14.20 6.73
CA ASP A 94 4.18 -14.17 5.94
C ASP A 94 4.44 -12.79 5.33
N PHE A 95 3.40 -12.12 4.83
CA PHE A 95 3.51 -10.73 4.36
C PHE A 95 4.01 -9.83 5.47
N ASN A 96 3.35 -9.87 6.63
CA ASN A 96 3.66 -9.01 7.76
C ASN A 96 5.10 -9.22 8.26
N ARG A 97 5.66 -10.43 8.11
CA ARG A 97 7.05 -10.73 8.47
C ARG A 97 8.08 -10.22 7.49
N THR A 98 7.77 -10.23 6.20
CA THR A 98 8.79 -10.13 5.13
C THR A 98 8.79 -8.80 4.38
N VAL A 99 7.70 -8.03 4.44
CA VAL A 99 7.58 -6.77 3.69
C VAL A 99 8.63 -5.74 4.12
N SER A 100 9.27 -5.15 3.11
CA SER A 100 10.21 -4.03 3.30
C SER A 100 9.43 -2.73 3.45
N VAL A 101 9.21 -2.33 4.71
CA VAL A 101 8.41 -1.15 5.09
C VAL A 101 8.97 0.16 4.49
N ARG A 102 10.30 0.28 4.40
CA ARG A 102 10.97 1.48 3.85
C ARG A 102 10.70 1.73 2.36
N CYS A 103 10.16 0.73 1.67
CA CYS A 103 9.85 0.80 0.24
C CYS A 103 8.35 0.88 -0.03
N LEU A 104 7.53 0.99 1.01
CA LEU A 104 6.11 1.28 0.87
C LEU A 104 5.90 2.74 0.44
N PRO A 105 4.82 3.02 -0.33
CA PRO A 105 4.50 4.36 -0.81
C PRO A 105 4.03 5.30 0.30
#